data_AF-A0A3N8BC11-F1
#
_entry.id   AF-A0A3N8BC11-F1
#
_cell.length_a   1.000
_cell.length_b   1.000
_cell.length_c   1.000
_cell.angle_alpha   90.00
_cell.angle_beta   90.00
_cell.angle_gamma   90.00
#
_symmetry.space_group_name_H-M   'P 1'
#
loop_
_entity.id
_entity.type
_entity.pdbx_description
1 polymer ?
#
loop_
_entity_poly.entity_id
_entity_poly.type
_entity_poly.pdbx_seq_one_letter_code
_entity_poly.pdbx_strand_id
1 'polypeptide(L)'
;MSYEYRLVFDDAASAQLVIDSLKSSDACVKAQAQEVCLKDRDLQTLAEYDARLTKESDRALRLEVNFRSPNLYNLVQGALSSRVVRCFEDGDWDDEVTLKEAFRIKSSN
;
A
#
# COMPACT_ATOMS: atom_id res chain seq x y z
N MET A 1 -1.34 13.93 9.26
CA MET A 1 -0.83 14.05 7.87
C MET A 1 -0.60 12.64 7.40
N SER A 2 -1.25 12.26 6.30
CA SER A 2 -1.01 11.00 5.58
C SER A 2 0.20 11.17 4.66
N TYR A 3 0.85 10.07 4.32
CA TYR A 3 1.89 10.02 3.30
C TYR A 3 1.31 9.31 2.07
N GLU A 4 1.48 9.89 0.89
CA GLU A 4 0.97 9.35 -0.36
C GLU A 4 2.12 8.90 -1.24
N TYR A 5 1.95 7.72 -1.83
CA TYR A 5 2.91 7.06 -2.69
C TYR A 5 2.21 6.48 -3.90
N ARG A 6 2.94 6.29 -4.99
CA ARG A 6 2.47 5.63 -6.20
C ARG A 6 3.26 4.35 -6.45
N LEU A 7 2.55 3.23 -6.47
CA LEU A 7 3.05 1.92 -6.85
C LEU A 7 2.81 1.72 -8.34
N VAL A 8 3.87 1.59 -9.12
CA VAL A 8 3.83 1.40 -10.58
C VAL A 8 4.26 -0.03 -10.92
N PHE A 9 3.40 -0.71 -11.67
CA PHE A 9 3.58 -2.11 -12.10
C PHE A 9 4.03 -2.17 -13.56
N ASP A 10 4.79 -3.20 -13.92
CA ASP A 10 5.20 -3.47 -15.29
C ASP A 10 4.04 -4.02 -16.16
N ASP A 11 3.13 -4.79 -15.56
CA ASP A 11 1.95 -5.35 -16.20
C ASP A 11 0.62 -4.72 -15.74
N ALA A 12 -0.41 -4.87 -16.58
CA ALA A 12 -1.73 -4.27 -16.39
C ALA A 12 -2.70 -5.11 -15.53
N ALA A 13 -2.35 -6.36 -15.19
CA ALA A 13 -3.19 -7.21 -14.35
C ALA A 13 -2.84 -7.03 -12.86
N SER A 14 -1.59 -6.68 -12.56
CA SER A 14 -1.04 -6.68 -11.22
C SER A 14 -1.74 -5.71 -10.26
N ALA A 15 -2.09 -4.50 -10.69
CA ALA A 15 -2.76 -3.54 -9.81
C ALA A 15 -4.09 -4.10 -9.26
N GLN A 16 -4.89 -4.74 -10.11
CA GLN A 16 -6.17 -5.32 -9.69
C GLN A 16 -5.96 -6.56 -8.80
N LEU A 17 -5.02 -7.44 -9.15
CA LEU A 17 -4.72 -8.64 -8.37
C LEU A 17 -4.26 -8.31 -6.95
N VAL A 18 -3.46 -7.25 -6.79
CA VAL A 18 -3.02 -6.77 -5.47
C VAL A 18 -4.22 -6.30 -4.65
N ILE A 19 -5.10 -5.48 -5.24
CA ILE A 19 -6.32 -5.02 -4.58
C ILE A 19 -7.19 -6.20 -4.15
N ASP A 20 -7.42 -7.17 -5.02
CA ASP A 20 -8.27 -8.32 -4.72
C ASP A 20 -7.66 -9.26 -3.67
N SER A 21 -6.33 -9.42 -3.68
CA SER A 21 -5.61 -10.13 -2.62
C SER A 21 -5.80 -9.43 -1.26
N LEU A 22 -5.67 -8.11 -1.21
CA LEU A 22 -5.80 -7.33 0.02
C LEU A 22 -7.23 -7.32 0.58
N LYS A 23 -8.25 -7.32 -0.29
CA LYS A 23 -9.66 -7.42 0.14
C LYS A 23 -9.96 -8.71 0.92
N SER A 24 -9.24 -9.78 0.63
CA SER A 24 -9.41 -11.07 1.32
C SER A 24 -8.70 -11.15 2.68
N SER A 25 -7.92 -10.13 3.04
CA SER A 25 -7.16 -10.12 4.29
C SER A 25 -8.00 -9.70 5.50
N ASP A 26 -7.65 -10.21 6.69
CA ASP A 26 -8.30 -9.82 7.96
C ASP A 26 -8.06 -8.36 8.38
N ALA A 27 -7.09 -7.71 7.75
CA ALA A 27 -6.78 -6.29 7.92
C ALA A 27 -7.71 -5.39 7.09
N CYS A 28 -8.42 -5.93 6.10
CA CYS A 28 -9.35 -5.17 5.28
C CYS A 28 -10.59 -4.77 6.10
N VAL A 29 -10.76 -3.47 6.33
CA VAL A 29 -11.91 -2.90 7.05
C VAL A 29 -12.94 -2.27 6.11
N LYS A 30 -12.53 -1.94 4.88
CA LYS A 30 -13.41 -1.41 3.83
C LYS A 30 -12.86 -1.82 2.46
N ALA A 31 -13.75 -2.30 1.59
CA ALA A 31 -13.42 -2.69 0.24
C ALA A 31 -14.45 -2.12 -0.75
N GLN A 32 -13.97 -1.52 -1.84
CA GLN A 32 -14.76 -1.15 -3.00
C GLN A 32 -14.10 -1.73 -4.27
N ALA A 33 -14.68 -1.52 -5.45
CA ALA A 33 -14.15 -2.06 -6.70
C ALA A 33 -12.65 -1.74 -6.89
N GLN A 34 -12.26 -0.49 -6.61
CA GLN A 34 -10.93 0.07 -6.85
C GLN A 34 -10.22 0.54 -5.56
N GLU A 35 -10.81 0.36 -4.38
CA GLU A 35 -10.26 0.85 -3.11
C GLU A 35 -10.23 -0.29 -2.08
N VAL A 36 -9.15 -0.37 -1.31
CA VAL A 36 -9.09 -1.19 -0.10
C VAL A 36 -8.49 -0.36 1.04
N CYS A 37 -9.17 -0.32 2.18
CA CYS A 37 -8.68 0.30 3.40
C CYS A 37 -8.27 -0.79 4.39
N LEU A 38 -7.05 -0.65 4.91
CA LEU A 38 -6.40 -1.61 5.77
C LEU A 38 -6.20 -1.03 7.17
N LYS A 39 -6.41 -1.87 8.18
CA LYS A 39 -6.26 -1.54 9.59
C LYS A 39 -5.31 -2.51 10.26
N ASP A 40 -4.35 -1.97 11.01
CA ASP A 40 -3.52 -2.72 11.91
C ASP A 40 -4.16 -2.72 13.30
N ARG A 41 -4.72 -3.87 13.69
CA ARG A 41 -5.43 -3.99 14.98
C ARG A 41 -4.51 -3.76 16.17
N ASP A 42 -3.21 -3.99 16.01
CA ASP A 42 -2.22 -3.83 17.07
C ASP A 42 -1.91 -2.34 17.35
N LEU A 43 -2.16 -1.44 16.39
CA LEU A 43 -1.89 -0.01 16.55
C LEU A 43 -2.97 0.72 17.36
N GLN A 44 -4.17 0.15 17.49
CA GLN A 44 -5.31 0.75 18.21
C GLN A 44 -5.60 2.22 17.85
N THR A 45 -5.30 2.64 16.61
CA THR A 45 -5.49 4.05 16.21
C THR A 45 -6.98 4.34 15.99
N LEU A 46 -7.41 5.57 16.30
CA LEU A 46 -8.80 6.03 16.13
C LEU A 46 -9.18 6.31 14.66
N ALA A 47 -8.21 6.33 13.74
CA ALA A 47 -8.49 6.56 12.32
C ALA A 47 -9.31 5.41 11.73
N GLU A 48 -10.09 5.68 10.67
CA GLU A 48 -10.87 4.63 10.00
C GLU A 48 -9.96 3.55 9.37
N TYR A 49 -8.75 3.92 8.97
CA TYR A 49 -7.75 3.02 8.39
C TYR A 49 -6.33 3.52 8.67
N ASP A 50 -5.37 2.61 8.65
CA ASP A 50 -3.95 2.92 8.87
C ASP A 50 -3.16 2.97 7.55
N ALA A 51 -3.62 2.21 6.54
CA ALA A 51 -3.17 2.35 5.16
C ALA A 51 -4.34 2.17 4.19
N ARG A 52 -4.24 2.75 3.00
CA ARG A 52 -5.25 2.62 1.94
C ARG A 52 -4.56 2.43 0.60
N LEU A 53 -5.09 1.54 -0.23
CA LEU A 53 -4.70 1.43 -1.62
C LEU A 53 -5.88 1.75 -2.52
N THR A 54 -5.65 2.61 -3.51
CA THR A 54 -6.63 2.99 -4.53
C THR A 54 -6.04 2.73 -5.90
N LYS A 55 -6.79 2.04 -6.76
CA LYS A 55 -6.41 1.83 -8.16
C LYS A 55 -6.59 3.12 -8.95
N GLU A 56 -5.48 3.66 -9.46
CA GLU A 56 -5.48 4.83 -10.32
C GLU A 56 -5.55 4.44 -11.80
N SER A 57 -4.90 3.34 -12.16
CA SER A 57 -4.95 2.75 -13.49
C SER A 57 -4.71 1.24 -13.41
N ASP A 58 -4.73 0.55 -14.54
CA ASP A 58 -4.38 -0.87 -14.60
C ASP A 58 -2.92 -1.16 -14.20
N ARG A 59 -2.05 -0.14 -14.23
CA ARG A 59 -0.63 -0.26 -13.88
C ARG A 59 -0.21 0.57 -12.68
N ALA A 60 -1.15 1.22 -11.99
CA ALA A 60 -0.82 2.10 -10.88
C ALA A 60 -1.80 1.96 -9.71
N LEU A 61 -1.24 1.82 -8.52
CA LEU A 61 -1.97 1.97 -7.26
C LEU A 61 -1.43 3.18 -6.51
N ARG A 62 -2.31 4.02 -6.00
CA ARG A 62 -1.97 4.99 -4.97
C ARG A 62 -1.99 4.30 -3.62
N LEU A 63 -0.91 4.41 -2.87
CA LEU A 63 -0.76 3.94 -1.50
C LEU A 63 -0.75 5.15 -0.57
N GLU A 64 -1.69 5.19 0.36
CA GLU A 64 -1.74 6.18 1.42
C GLU A 64 -1.42 5.51 2.75
N VAL A 65 -0.46 6.05 3.50
CA VAL A 65 -0.03 5.53 4.80
C VAL A 65 -0.26 6.60 5.87
N ASN A 66 -1.17 6.32 6.80
CA ASN A 66 -1.44 7.19 7.94
C ASN A 66 -0.50 6.93 9.10
N PHE A 67 -0.18 5.66 9.35
CA PHE A 67 0.63 5.22 10.48
C PHE A 67 1.66 4.19 10.07
N ARG A 68 2.82 4.23 10.73
CA ARG A 68 3.86 3.21 10.58
C ARG A 68 3.31 1.86 11.05
N SER A 69 3.28 0.87 10.17
CA SER A 69 2.83 -0.49 10.49
C SER A 69 3.72 -1.53 9.80
N PRO A 70 4.54 -2.28 10.56
CA PRO A 70 5.23 -3.46 10.05
C PRO A 70 4.28 -4.57 9.57
N ASN A 71 3.13 -4.73 10.22
CA ASN A 71 2.13 -5.74 9.85
C ASN A 71 1.54 -5.44 8.47
N LEU A 72 1.12 -4.19 8.22
CA LEU A 72 0.59 -3.78 6.92
C LEU A 72 1.66 -3.74 5.84
N TYR A 73 2.90 -3.40 6.17
CA TYR A 73 4.03 -3.55 5.24
C TYR A 73 4.17 -5.01 4.78
N ASN A 74 4.23 -5.97 5.70
CA ASN A 74 4.38 -7.38 5.36
C ASN A 74 3.17 -7.89 4.56
N LEU A 75 1.97 -7.44 4.90
CA LEU A 75 0.75 -7.78 4.18
C LEU A 75 0.78 -7.27 2.73
N VAL A 76 1.10 -5.99 2.53
CA VAL A 76 1.18 -5.39 1.20
C VAL A 76 2.33 -6.01 0.41
N GLN A 77 3.49 -6.24 1.03
CA GLN A 77 4.61 -6.94 0.40
C GLN A 77 4.21 -8.36 -0.04
N GLY A 78 3.46 -9.10 0.78
CA GLY A 78 2.93 -10.41 0.42
C GLY A 78 1.95 -10.34 -0.75
N ALA A 79 1.06 -9.34 -0.77
CA ALA A 79 0.09 -9.13 -1.85
C ALA A 79 0.76 -8.75 -3.18
N LEU A 80 1.86 -7.98 -3.12
CA LEU A 80 2.71 -7.71 -4.28
C LEU A 80 3.36 -9.00 -4.82
N SER A 81 3.58 -10.00 -3.96
CA SER A 81 4.23 -11.26 -4.34
C SER A 81 5.59 -11.01 -5.00
N SER A 82 6.01 -11.83 -5.98
CA SER A 82 7.25 -11.63 -6.75
C SER A 82 7.11 -10.63 -7.91
N ARG A 83 6.10 -9.74 -7.88
CA ARG A 83 5.87 -8.77 -8.97
C ARG A 83 6.94 -7.68 -8.94
N VAL A 84 7.29 -7.19 -10.13
CA VAL A 84 8.14 -6.02 -10.26
C VAL A 84 7.30 -4.77 -10.03
N VAL A 85 7.55 -4.08 -8.94
CA VAL A 85 6.85 -2.85 -8.57
C VAL A 85 7.87 -1.78 -8.20
N ARG A 86 7.65 -0.58 -8.71
CA ARG A 86 8.39 0.63 -8.34
C ARG A 86 7.50 1.50 -7.48
N CYS A 87 8.05 2.12 -6.44
CA CYS A 87 7.29 2.93 -5.50
C CYS A 87 7.87 4.35 -5.48
N PHE A 88 7.02 5.35 -5.68
CA PHE A 88 7.40 6.75 -5.76
C PHE A 88 6.64 7.56 -4.71
N GLU A 89 7.24 8.60 -4.15
CA GLU A 89 6.50 9.56 -3.32
C GLU A 89 5.57 10.41 -4.22
N ASP A 90 4.29 10.56 -3.86
CA ASP A 90 3.34 11.27 -4.72
C ASP A 90 3.62 12.77 -4.68
N GLY A 91 4.13 13.31 -5.81
CA GLY A 91 4.57 14.70 -5.94
C GLY A 91 5.88 14.84 -6.71
N ASP A 92 6.73 13.81 -6.71
CA ASP A 92 7.98 13.77 -7.47
C ASP A 92 8.22 12.35 -8.05
N TRP A 93 8.16 12.24 -9.37
CA TRP A 93 8.40 10.96 -10.06
C TRP A 93 9.88 10.56 -10.08
N ASP A 94 10.77 11.47 -9.70
CA ASP A 94 12.20 11.21 -9.58
C ASP A 94 12.57 10.62 -8.20
N ASP A 95 11.66 10.69 -7.21
CA ASP A 95 11.87 10.16 -5.86
C ASP A 95 11.31 8.73 -5.72
N GLU A 96 12.08 7.76 -6.24
CA GLU A 96 11.83 6.34 -6.00
C GLU A 96 12.26 5.95 -4.58
N VAL A 97 11.31 5.39 -3.82
CA VAL A 97 11.51 4.92 -2.44
C VAL A 97 11.21 3.43 -2.35
N THR A 98 11.76 2.75 -1.35
CA THR A 98 11.36 1.37 -1.06
C THR A 98 9.96 1.33 -0.46
N LEU A 99 9.22 0.22 -0.65
CA LEU A 99 7.95 -0.01 0.04
C LEU A 99 8.10 0.08 1.57
N LYS A 100 9.26 -0.32 2.10
CA LYS A 100 9.56 -0.26 3.53
C LYS A 100 9.63 1.18 4.04
N GLU A 101 10.24 2.07 3.26
CA GLU A 101 10.27 3.51 3.52
C GLU A 101 8.88 4.14 3.40
N ALA A 102 8.07 3.71 2.42
CA ALA A 102 6.68 4.15 2.29
C ALA A 102 5.84 3.82 3.55
N PHE A 103 6.09 2.66 4.17
CA PHE A 103 5.50 2.30 5.47
C PHE A 103 6.20 2.92 6.68
N ARG A 104 7.15 3.84 6.45
CA ARG A 104 7.93 4.57 7.47
C ARG A 104 8.68 3.66 8.43
N ILE A 105 9.09 2.49 7.97
CA ILE A 105 9.86 1.53 8.75
C ILE A 105 11.34 1.88 8.54
N LYS A 106 11.98 2.34 9.63
CA LYS A 106 13.43 2.60 9.59
C LYS A 106 14.17 1.35 9.13
N SER A 107 15.03 1.51 8.13
CA SER A 107 16.12 0.57 7.90
C SER A 107 17.14 0.78 9.02
N SER A 108 17.30 -0.21 9.89
CA SER A 108 18.43 -0.21 10.82
C SER A 108 19.69 -0.37 9.97
N ASN A 109 20.54 0.66 9.96
CA ASN A 109 21.94 0.53 9.55
C ASN A 109 22.69 -0.37 10.54
#